data_AF-A0A258JSM4-F1
#
_entry.id   AF-A0A258JSM4-F1
#
_cell.length_a   1.000
_cell.length_b   1.000
_cell.length_c   1.000
_cell.angle_alpha   90.00
_cell.angle_beta   90.00
_cell.angle_gamma   90.00
#
_symmetry.space_group_name_H-M   'P 1'
#
loop_
_entity.id
_entity.type
_entity.pdbx_description
1 polymer ?
#
loop_
_entity_poly.entity_id
_entity_poly.type
_entity_poly.pdbx_seq_one_letter_code
_entity_poly.pdbx_strand_id
1 'polypeptide(L)'
;MKSKRSTLNKLEGIGLLLILLSFFLQLFQNDLQSSLNDTQYYQLHDKLDTLWRIIQNDYSQNHPESGVSGTINFEEYSNNWKIYSEEIKELKTWEKSIIFFSKINIILFVIGSVFLIIPKFIEEK
;
A
#
# COMPACT_ATOMS: atom_id res chain seq x y z
N MET A 1 -12.33 32.88 34.63
CA MET A 1 -12.09 31.41 34.67
C MET A 1 -12.90 30.62 33.64
N LYS A 2 -14.24 30.75 33.53
CA LYS A 2 -15.05 29.93 32.59
C LYS A 2 -14.64 30.00 31.11
N SER A 3 -14.25 31.16 30.60
CA SER A 3 -13.80 31.33 29.20
C SER A 3 -12.50 30.57 28.89
N LYS A 4 -11.53 30.58 29.80
CA LYS A 4 -10.24 29.89 29.63
C LYS A 4 -10.43 28.36 29.53
N ARG A 5 -11.34 27.81 30.35
CA ARG A 5 -11.70 26.39 30.36
C ARG A 5 -12.40 25.95 29.07
N SER A 6 -13.31 26.77 28.54
CA SER A 6 -13.97 26.47 27.25
C SER A 6 -12.98 26.41 26.08
N THR A 7 -11.98 27.30 26.06
CA THR A 7 -10.95 27.30 25.01
C THR A 7 -10.04 26.07 25.11
N LEU A 8 -9.67 25.65 26.32
CA LEU A 8 -8.88 24.43 26.54
C LEU A 8 -9.63 23.17 26.10
N ASN A 9 -10.93 23.04 26.45
CA ASN A 9 -11.76 21.92 26.01
C ASN A 9 -11.93 21.87 24.48
N LYS A 10 -12.00 23.04 23.81
CA LYS A 10 -12.02 23.10 22.34
C LYS A 10 -10.70 22.60 21.75
N LEU A 11 -9.58 22.92 22.36
CA LEU A 11 -8.24 22.51 21.93
C LEU A 11 -8.05 20.99 22.07
N GLU A 12 -8.51 20.42 23.19
CA GLU A 12 -8.55 18.96 23.38
C GLU A 12 -9.48 18.27 22.36
N GLY A 13 -10.65 18.86 22.08
CA GLY A 13 -11.58 18.34 21.07
C GLY A 13 -10.97 18.33 19.67
N ILE A 14 -10.22 19.37 19.29
CA ILE A 14 -9.45 19.41 18.04
C ILE A 14 -8.35 18.34 18.06
N GLY A 15 -7.64 18.18 19.17
CA GLY A 15 -6.63 17.14 19.34
C GLY A 15 -7.18 15.72 19.12
N LEU A 16 -8.34 15.42 19.73
CA LEU A 16 -9.04 14.15 19.54
C LEU A 16 -9.46 13.93 18.09
N LEU A 17 -10.01 14.96 17.44
CA LEU A 17 -10.38 14.91 16.02
C LEU A 17 -9.18 14.61 15.12
N LEU A 18 -8.03 15.23 15.39
CA LEU A 18 -6.79 14.97 14.65
C LEU A 18 -6.31 13.53 14.87
N ILE A 19 -6.34 13.01 16.10
CA ILE A 19 -5.97 11.61 16.35
C ILE A 19 -6.92 10.64 15.64
N LEU A 20 -8.23 10.90 15.69
CA LEU A 20 -9.23 10.09 14.97
C LEU A 20 -8.99 10.10 13.46
N LEU A 21 -8.75 11.27 12.88
CA LEU A 21 -8.43 11.40 11.47
C LEU A 21 -7.14 10.67 11.12
N SER A 22 -6.12 10.76 11.98
CA SER A 22 -4.87 10.04 11.78
C SER A 22 -5.06 8.52 11.79
N PHE A 23 -5.87 8.02 12.72
CA PHE A 23 -6.18 6.61 12.81
C PHE A 23 -6.94 6.13 11.57
N PHE A 24 -7.93 6.90 11.11
CA PHE A 24 -8.65 6.60 9.88
C PHE A 24 -7.72 6.55 8.67
N LEU A 25 -6.83 7.54 8.51
CA LEU A 25 -5.84 7.56 7.42
C LEU A 25 -4.89 6.37 7.51
N GLN A 26 -4.51 5.94 8.71
CA GLN A 26 -3.66 4.76 8.90
C GLN A 26 -4.34 3.48 8.41
N LEU A 27 -5.62 3.27 8.76
CA LEU A 27 -6.38 2.11 8.31
C LEU A 27 -6.50 2.09 6.78
N PHE A 28 -6.87 3.24 6.21
CA PHE A 28 -6.99 3.37 4.76
C PHE A 28 -5.68 3.10 4.03
N GLN A 29 -4.55 3.58 4.56
CA GLN A 29 -3.22 3.30 4.01
C GLN A 29 -2.87 1.81 4.07
N ASN A 30 -3.21 1.13 5.17
CA ASN A 30 -2.96 -0.30 5.31
C ASN A 30 -3.75 -1.13 4.29
N ASP A 31 -5.02 -0.80 4.05
CA ASP A 31 -5.87 -1.47 3.05
C ASP A 31 -5.33 -1.28 1.63
N LEU A 32 -4.90 -0.07 1.29
CA LEU A 32 -4.25 0.22 0.02
C LEU A 32 -2.93 -0.55 -0.14
N GLN A 33 -2.11 -0.59 0.90
CA GLN A 33 -0.85 -1.33 0.86
C GLN A 33 -1.08 -2.83 0.69
N SER A 34 -2.08 -3.41 1.36
CA SER A 34 -2.45 -4.81 1.19
C SER A 34 -2.85 -5.10 -0.26
N SER A 35 -3.72 -4.26 -0.83
CA SER A 35 -4.20 -4.42 -2.21
C SER A 35 -3.06 -4.31 -3.23
N LEU A 36 -2.10 -3.41 -3.00
CA LEU A 36 -0.91 -3.29 -3.84
C LEU A 36 -0.03 -4.53 -3.74
N ASN A 37 0.21 -5.05 -2.54
CA ASN A 37 1.00 -6.26 -2.34
C ASN A 37 0.35 -7.45 -3.04
N ASP A 38 -0.96 -7.64 -2.88
CA ASP A 38 -1.71 -8.73 -3.53
C ASP A 38 -1.62 -8.65 -5.06
N THR A 39 -1.70 -7.44 -5.62
CA THR A 39 -1.53 -7.20 -7.05
C THR A 39 -0.12 -7.58 -7.50
N GLN A 40 0.92 -7.17 -6.76
CA GLN A 40 2.31 -7.52 -7.07
C GLN A 40 2.55 -9.03 -6.99
N TYR A 41 1.98 -9.71 -5.98
CA TYR A 41 2.07 -11.16 -5.85
C TYR A 41 1.38 -11.88 -7.02
N TYR A 42 0.17 -11.47 -7.37
CA TYR A 42 -0.56 -12.03 -8.51
C TYR A 42 0.27 -11.93 -9.80
N GLN A 43 0.80 -10.75 -10.09
CA GLN A 43 1.60 -10.53 -11.28
C GLN A 43 2.94 -11.31 -11.27
N LEU A 44 3.56 -11.48 -10.10
CA LEU A 44 4.76 -12.32 -9.95
C LEU A 44 4.45 -13.78 -10.28
N HIS A 45 3.33 -14.30 -9.77
CA HIS A 45 2.89 -15.67 -10.03
C HIS A 45 2.61 -15.90 -11.51
N ASP A 46 1.92 -14.98 -12.18
CA ASP A 46 1.65 -15.07 -13.63
C ASP A 46 2.95 -15.15 -14.47
N LYS A 47 3.99 -14.41 -14.07
CA LYS A 47 5.30 -14.49 -14.70
C LYS A 47 6.01 -15.82 -14.48
N LEU A 48 5.96 -16.34 -13.25
CA LEU A 48 6.54 -17.64 -12.93
C LEU A 48 5.83 -18.75 -13.72
N ASP A 49 4.51 -18.68 -13.84
CA ASP A 49 3.72 -19.62 -14.64
C ASP A 49 4.08 -19.53 -16.12
N THR A 50 4.27 -18.30 -16.64
CA THR A 50 4.73 -18.10 -18.03
C THR A 50 6.11 -18.73 -18.27
N LEU A 51 7.07 -18.53 -17.37
CA LEU A 51 8.39 -19.16 -17.45
C LEU A 51 8.30 -20.68 -17.37
N TRP A 52 7.44 -21.18 -16.48
CA TRP A 52 7.21 -22.62 -16.34
C TRP A 52 6.64 -23.23 -17.61
N ARG A 53 5.69 -22.56 -18.28
CA ARG A 53 5.15 -23.00 -19.58
C ARG A 53 6.19 -23.01 -20.69
N ILE A 54 7.10 -22.04 -20.70
CA ILE A 54 8.21 -22.00 -21.66
C ILE A 54 9.13 -23.21 -21.45
N ILE A 55 9.51 -23.50 -20.20
CA ILE A 55 10.34 -24.66 -19.85
C ILE A 55 9.63 -25.97 -20.18
N GLN A 56 8.33 -26.08 -19.85
CA GLN A 56 7.53 -27.26 -20.14
C GLN A 56 7.47 -27.55 -21.65
N ASN A 57 7.29 -26.51 -22.47
CA ASN A 57 7.26 -26.69 -23.91
C ASN A 57 8.65 -27.08 -24.46
N ASP A 58 9.73 -26.44 -23.99
CA ASP A 58 11.10 -26.86 -24.37
C ASP A 58 11.36 -28.34 -24.01
N TYR A 59 10.97 -28.74 -22.80
CA TYR A 59 11.05 -30.14 -22.36
C TYR A 59 10.24 -31.07 -23.26
N SER A 60 9.00 -30.70 -23.62
CA SER A 60 8.15 -31.52 -24.50
C SER A 60 8.71 -31.70 -25.91
N GLN A 61 9.38 -30.67 -26.45
CA GLN A 61 10.02 -30.74 -27.76
C GLN A 61 11.27 -31.64 -27.73
N ASN A 62 11.99 -31.65 -26.61
CA ASN A 62 13.20 -32.44 -26.41
C ASN A 62 12.93 -33.88 -25.94
N HIS A 63 11.74 -34.18 -25.41
CA HIS A 63 11.35 -35.51 -24.89
C HIS A 63 9.95 -35.94 -25.38
N PRO A 64 9.74 -36.11 -26.69
CA PRO A 64 8.43 -36.43 -27.27
C PRO A 64 7.84 -37.76 -26.76
N GLU A 65 8.68 -38.69 -26.32
CA GLU A 65 8.31 -39.98 -25.72
C GLU A 65 7.67 -39.85 -24.33
N SER A 66 7.83 -38.71 -23.66
CA SER A 66 7.29 -38.46 -22.31
C SER A 66 5.80 -38.13 -22.31
N GLY A 67 5.14 -38.04 -23.47
CA GLY A 67 3.70 -37.74 -23.60
C GLY A 67 3.31 -36.33 -23.15
N VAL A 68 4.28 -35.47 -22.85
CA VAL A 68 4.08 -34.06 -22.50
C VAL A 68 3.93 -33.29 -23.81
N SER A 69 2.83 -32.56 -23.99
CA SER A 69 2.65 -31.63 -25.10
C SER A 69 2.47 -30.22 -24.57
N GLY A 70 3.11 -29.26 -25.22
CA GLY A 70 3.02 -27.84 -24.89
C GLY A 70 2.94 -27.01 -26.17
N THR A 71 2.21 -25.91 -26.10
CA THR A 71 2.20 -24.87 -27.14
C THR A 71 2.39 -23.52 -26.46
N ILE A 72 3.37 -22.75 -26.92
CA ILE A 72 3.64 -21.40 -26.40
C ILE A 72 3.17 -20.38 -27.43
N ASN A 73 2.52 -19.31 -26.96
CA ASN A 73 2.31 -18.10 -27.72
C ASN A 73 3.26 -17.00 -27.23
N PHE A 74 4.46 -16.91 -27.84
CA PHE A 74 5.47 -15.94 -27.43
C PHE A 74 5.05 -14.48 -27.65
N GLU A 75 4.23 -14.20 -28.67
CA GLU A 75 3.76 -12.86 -28.96
C GLU A 75 2.83 -12.34 -27.85
N GLU A 76 1.89 -13.19 -27.43
CA GLU A 76 0.98 -12.89 -26.31
C GLU A 76 1.74 -12.67 -25.00
N TYR A 77 2.73 -13.52 -24.69
CA TYR A 77 3.56 -13.36 -23.49
C TYR A 77 4.40 -12.08 -23.52
N SER A 78 4.98 -11.75 -24.68
CA SER A 78 5.73 -10.50 -24.86
C SER A 78 4.84 -9.27 -24.65
N ASN A 79 3.61 -9.28 -25.19
CA ASN A 79 2.66 -8.19 -25.02
C ASN A 79 2.22 -8.03 -23.56
N ASN A 80 1.88 -9.14 -22.87
CA ASN A 80 1.51 -9.11 -21.46
C ASN A 80 2.65 -8.61 -20.57
N TRP A 81 3.90 -9.00 -20.86
CA TRP A 81 5.07 -8.53 -20.11
C TRP A 81 5.37 -7.05 -20.33
N LYS A 82 5.09 -6.51 -21.52
CA LYS A 82 5.22 -5.08 -21.80
C LYS A 82 4.21 -4.27 -21.00
N ILE A 83 2.93 -4.65 -21.05
CA ILE A 83 1.84 -4.02 -20.27
C ILE A 83 2.21 -4.01 -18.78
N TYR A 84 2.65 -5.15 -18.26
CA TYR A 84 3.14 -5.25 -16.89
C TYR A 84 4.29 -4.29 -16.55
N SER A 85 5.27 -4.13 -17.45
CA SER A 85 6.40 -3.24 -17.22
C SER A 85 5.98 -1.76 -17.11
N GLU A 86 4.86 -1.41 -17.74
CA GLU A 86 4.22 -0.11 -17.64
C GLU A 86 3.44 0.00 -16.32
N GLU A 87 2.63 -1.01 -15.96
CA GLU A 87 1.90 -1.08 -14.69
C GLU A 87 2.80 -1.02 -13.45
N ILE A 88 3.99 -1.64 -13.48
CA ILE A 88 4.99 -1.52 -12.40
C ILE A 88 5.38 -0.06 -12.15
N LYS A 89 5.52 0.75 -13.20
CA LYS A 89 5.95 2.15 -13.04
C LYS A 89 4.87 2.96 -12.33
N GLU A 90 3.61 2.68 -12.63
CA GLU A 90 2.46 3.26 -11.94
C GLU A 90 2.41 2.80 -10.48
N LEU A 91 2.56 1.49 -10.22
CA LEU A 91 2.62 0.91 -8.87
C LEU A 91 3.72 1.56 -8.00
N LYS A 92 4.92 1.77 -8.56
CA LYS A 92 6.02 2.48 -7.85
C LYS A 92 5.67 3.92 -7.49
N THR A 93 4.84 4.57 -8.29
CA THR A 93 4.39 5.95 -8.03
C THR A 93 3.37 5.96 -6.88
N TRP A 94 2.48 4.97 -6.84
CA TRP A 94 1.55 4.75 -5.72
C TRP A 94 2.28 4.44 -4.42
N GLU A 95 3.27 3.55 -4.44
CA GLU A 95 4.08 3.21 -3.27
C GLU A 95 4.78 4.45 -2.65
N LYS A 96 5.38 5.30 -3.49
CA LYS A 96 5.96 6.58 -3.04
C LYS A 96 4.92 7.49 -2.39
N SER A 97 3.72 7.52 -2.95
CA SER A 97 2.62 8.35 -2.44
C SER A 97 2.16 7.85 -1.08
N ILE A 98 2.04 6.53 -0.89
CA ILE A 98 1.69 5.93 0.41
C ILE A 98 2.73 6.29 1.48
N ILE A 99 4.02 6.17 1.17
CA ILE A 99 5.10 6.56 2.10
C ILE A 99 5.00 8.04 2.47
N PHE A 100 4.71 8.90 1.50
CA PHE A 100 4.53 10.33 1.73
C PHE A 100 3.33 10.61 2.65
N PHE A 101 2.18 9.99 2.38
CA PHE A 101 0.99 10.14 3.22
C PHE A 101 1.17 9.56 4.62
N SER A 102 1.95 8.48 4.77
CA SER A 102 2.29 7.91 6.07
C SER A 102 3.10 8.91 6.92
N LYS A 103 4.05 9.63 6.31
CA LYS A 103 4.79 10.71 7.01
C LYS A 103 3.87 11.85 7.45
N ILE A 104 2.93 12.28 6.61
CA ILE A 104 1.94 13.29 6.98
C ILE A 104 1.08 12.79 8.14
N ASN A 105 0.68 11.52 8.10
CA ASN A 105 -0.15 10.91 9.12
C ASN A 105 0.53 10.96 10.50
N ILE A 106 1.83 10.64 10.55
CA ILE A 106 2.64 10.71 11.78
C ILE A 106 2.66 12.14 12.34
N ILE A 107 2.86 13.15 11.48
CA ILE A 107 2.86 14.56 11.90
C ILE A 107 1.49 14.93 12.50
N LEU A 108 0.41 14.51 11.83
CA LEU A 108 -0.95 14.79 12.27
C LEU A 108 -1.26 14.14 13.63
N PHE A 109 -0.81 12.90 13.84
CA PHE A 109 -0.91 12.20 15.12
C PHE A 109 -0.17 12.92 16.25
N VAL A 110 1.07 13.34 15.99
CA VAL A 110 1.90 14.05 16.97
C VAL A 110 1.25 15.38 17.35
N ILE A 111 0.81 16.17 16.37
CA ILE A 111 0.13 17.45 16.63
C ILE A 111 -1.15 17.22 17.43
N GLY A 112 -1.97 16.24 17.05
CA GLY A 112 -3.19 15.89 17.79
C GLY A 112 -2.91 15.50 19.24
N SER A 113 -1.85 14.71 19.47
CA SER A 113 -1.41 14.30 20.80
C SER A 113 -0.94 15.49 21.64
N VAL A 114 -0.16 16.40 21.05
CA VAL A 114 0.31 17.62 21.72
C VAL A 114 -0.87 18.50 22.14
N PHE A 115 -1.88 18.65 21.28
CA PHE A 115 -3.11 19.40 21.58
C PHE A 115 -3.97 18.78 22.68
N LEU A 116 -3.87 17.48 22.90
CA LEU A 116 -4.50 16.78 24.03
C LEU A 116 -3.72 16.93 25.34
N ILE A 117 -2.40 17.02 25.25
CA ILE A 117 -1.52 16.98 26.43
C ILE A 117 -1.28 18.38 27.01
N ILE A 118 -1.01 19.39 26.17
CA ILE A 118 -0.71 20.76 26.62
C ILE A 118 -1.80 21.35 27.54
N PRO A 119 -3.11 21.22 27.23
CA PRO A 119 -4.15 21.78 28.07
C PRO A 119 -4.14 21.24 29.51
N LYS A 120 -3.80 19.97 29.71
CA LYS A 120 -3.74 19.34 31.03
C LYS A 120 -2.70 19.99 31.95
N PHE A 121 -1.53 20.34 31.42
CA PHE A 121 -0.50 21.04 32.16
C PHE A 121 -0.82 22.53 32.44
N ILE A 122 -1.77 23.11 31.71
CA ILE A 122 -2.24 24.48 31.92
C ILE A 122 -3.40 24.54 32.92
N GLU A 123 -4.24 23.49 33.02
CA GLU A 123 -5.27 23.39 34.07
C GLU A 123 -4.70 23.07 35.45
N GLU A 124 -3.58 22.34 35.55
CA GLU A 124 -2.93 22.03 36.83
C GLU A 124 -2.15 23.20 37.47
N LYS A 125 -1.93 24.30 36.72
CA LYS A 125 -1.32 25.55 37.20
C LYS A 125 -2.35 26.62 37.52
#